data_AF-A0AAW1SMZ2-F1
#
_entry.id   AF-A0AAW1SMZ2-F1
#
_cell.length_a   1.000
_cell.length_b   1.000
_cell.length_c   1.000
_cell.angle_alpha   90.00
_cell.angle_beta   90.00
_cell.angle_gamma   90.00
#
_symmetry.space_group_name_H-M   'P 1'
#
loop_
_entity.id
_entity.type
_entity.pdbx_description
1 polymer ?
#
loop_
_entity_poly.entity_id
_entity_poly.type
_entity_poly.pdbx_seq_one_letter_code
_entity_poly.pdbx_strand_id
1 'polypeptide(L)'
;MAIYCMYGIGSPVERSYRYLHMKTSKGWHGKQLNPHGVRIASREYVHEPTTAFNDYRGGPKASTHVEILSNALLIADVLKIAAGEVLGDSITSNINEIAAKIDLQADLRPEDKTPACDTGSTAEAPPRYPQHRMR
;
A
#
# COMPACT_ATOMS: atom_id res chain seq x y z
N MET A 1 -6.84 16.06 -15.01
CA MET A 1 -6.92 15.57 -13.62
C MET A 1 -5.99 14.36 -13.48
N ALA A 2 -5.15 14.31 -12.46
CA ALA A 2 -4.27 13.16 -12.19
C ALA A 2 -4.22 12.88 -10.70
N ILE A 3 -4.11 11.61 -10.33
CA ILE A 3 -3.95 11.15 -8.95
C ILE A 3 -2.49 10.76 -8.76
N TYR A 4 -1.86 11.28 -7.71
CA TYR A 4 -0.49 10.94 -7.34
C TYR A 4 -0.51 10.12 -6.06
N CYS A 5 -0.06 8.88 -6.13
CA CYS A 5 0.09 7.98 -4.98
C CYS A 5 1.54 8.05 -4.51
N MET A 6 1.76 8.56 -3.29
CA MET A 6 3.08 8.76 -2.70
C MET A 6 3.19 7.92 -1.44
N TYR A 7 4.19 7.05 -1.36
CA TYR A 7 4.40 6.20 -0.17
C TYR A 7 5.87 5.87 0.07
N GLY A 8 6.19 5.62 1.34
CA GLY A 8 7.53 5.25 1.77
C GLY A 8 7.75 3.74 1.67
N ILE A 9 8.97 3.33 1.33
CA ILE A 9 9.41 1.94 1.28
C ILE A 9 10.66 1.74 2.14
N GLY A 10 10.92 0.51 2.58
CA GLY A 10 12.15 0.17 3.31
C GLY A 10 12.15 0.49 4.81
N SER A 11 11.10 1.12 5.34
CA SER A 11 10.91 1.24 6.80
C SER A 11 10.63 -0.14 7.40
N PRO A 12 11.27 -0.51 8.53
CA PRO A 12 10.92 -1.73 9.26
C PRO A 12 9.54 -1.56 9.90
N VAL A 13 8.49 -1.96 9.18
CA VAL A 13 7.12 -1.99 9.69
C VAL A 13 6.77 -3.41 10.12
N GLU A 14 6.01 -3.55 11.21
CA GLU A 14 5.55 -4.85 11.68
C GLU A 14 4.82 -5.60 10.56
N ARG A 15 5.40 -6.73 10.16
CA ARG A 15 4.92 -7.54 9.03
C ARG A 15 4.43 -8.90 9.53
N SER A 16 3.45 -8.91 10.43
CA SER A 16 2.72 -10.12 10.79
C SER A 16 1.39 -10.27 10.04
N TYR A 17 1.27 -9.66 8.85
CA TYR A 17 0.10 -9.83 7.99
C TYR A 17 0.52 -10.47 6.66
N ARG A 18 0.07 -11.71 6.46
CA ARG A 18 0.05 -12.35 5.14
C ARG A 18 -1.04 -11.63 4.34
N TYR A 19 -0.65 -10.75 3.43
CA TYR A 19 -1.59 -10.05 2.55
C TYR A 19 -2.28 -11.10 1.66
N LEU A 20 -3.50 -11.50 2.04
CA LEU A 20 -4.35 -12.33 1.18
C LEU A 20 -4.98 -11.49 0.06
N HIS A 21 -5.06 -10.16 0.24
CA HIS A 21 -5.57 -9.22 -0.74
C HIS A 21 -4.68 -7.98 -0.79
N MET A 22 -3.74 -7.92 -1.73
CA MET A 22 -2.99 -6.69 -2.00
C MET A 22 -3.60 -6.01 -3.23
N LYS A 23 -4.19 -4.82 -3.05
CA LYS A 23 -4.60 -3.97 -4.17
C LYS A 23 -3.34 -3.37 -4.78
N THR A 24 -2.80 -4.09 -5.76
CA THR A 24 -1.51 -3.81 -6.39
C THR A 24 -1.53 -2.53 -7.23
N SER A 25 -0.34 -1.99 -7.51
CA SER A 25 -0.13 -0.89 -8.47
C SER A 25 -0.88 -1.12 -9.80
N LYS A 26 -0.85 -2.36 -10.32
CA LYS A 26 -1.55 -2.76 -11.56
C LYS A 26 -3.07 -2.61 -11.50
N GLY A 27 -3.68 -2.89 -10.34
CA GLY A 27 -5.13 -2.84 -10.19
C GLY A 27 -5.72 -1.47 -10.51
N TRP A 28 -5.06 -0.42 -10.05
CA TRP A 28 -5.49 0.98 -10.22
C TRP A 28 -5.53 1.45 -11.67
N HIS A 29 -4.77 0.82 -12.57
CA HIS A 29 -4.81 1.13 -14.00
C HIS A 29 -5.89 0.35 -14.75
N GLY A 30 -6.49 -0.67 -14.13
CA GLY A 30 -7.53 -1.50 -14.72
C GLY A 30 -8.91 -0.83 -14.70
N LYS A 31 -9.73 -1.11 -15.72
CA LYS A 31 -11.10 -0.58 -15.84
C LYS A 31 -12.03 -0.98 -14.68
N GLN A 32 -11.69 -2.06 -13.97
CA GLN A 32 -12.45 -2.54 -12.81
C GLN A 32 -12.32 -1.61 -11.59
N LEU A 33 -11.13 -1.03 -11.38
CA LEU A 33 -10.86 -0.13 -10.23
C LEU A 33 -10.80 1.35 -10.65
N ASN A 34 -10.61 1.62 -11.94
CA ASN A 34 -10.56 2.96 -12.51
C ASN A 34 -11.40 3.02 -13.81
N PRO A 35 -12.73 3.02 -13.69
CA PRO A 35 -13.64 3.02 -14.85
C PRO A 35 -13.53 4.30 -15.68
N HIS A 36 -13.09 5.41 -15.07
CA HIS A 36 -12.93 6.71 -15.71
C HIS A 36 -11.53 6.95 -16.30
N GLY A 37 -10.62 5.99 -16.22
CA GLY A 37 -9.29 6.08 -16.82
C GLY A 37 -8.47 7.27 -16.34
N VAL A 38 -8.65 7.71 -15.09
CA VAL A 38 -7.88 8.82 -14.51
C VAL A 38 -6.41 8.44 -14.50
N ARG A 39 -5.52 9.37 -14.87
CA ARG A 39 -4.08 9.12 -14.81
C ARG A 39 -3.64 8.97 -13.35
N ILE A 40 -2.98 7.86 -13.05
CA ILE A 40 -2.43 7.57 -11.72
C ILE A 40 -0.92 7.48 -11.87
N ALA A 41 -0.19 8.15 -10.99
CA ALA A 41 1.27 8.06 -10.91
C ALA A 41 1.68 7.64 -9.50
N SER A 42 2.46 6.58 -9.38
CA SER A 42 2.96 6.03 -8.11
C SER A 42 4.42 6.40 -7.90
N ARG A 43 4.73 6.99 -6.74
CA ARG A 43 6.09 7.41 -6.38
C ARG A 43 6.48 6.84 -5.02
N GLU A 44 7.59 6.11 -5.03
CA GLU A 44 8.17 5.45 -3.87
C GLU A 44 9.35 6.25 -3.33
N TYR A 45 9.36 6.46 -2.02
CA TYR A 45 10.45 7.13 -1.31
C TYR A 45 11.15 6.12 -0.41
N VAL A 46 12.45 5.91 -0.63
CA VAL A 46 13.25 4.98 0.18
C VAL A 46 13.48 5.59 1.56
N HIS A 47 13.20 4.82 2.60
CA HIS A 47 13.45 5.20 3.99
C HIS A 47 14.94 5.11 4.28
N GLU A 48 15.62 6.26 4.28
CA GLU A 48 17.03 6.38 4.64
C GLU A 48 17.16 7.31 5.85
N PRO A 49 16.93 6.80 7.08
CA PRO A 49 16.94 7.65 8.24
C PRO A 49 18.37 8.08 8.56
N THR A 50 18.56 9.37 8.85
CA THR A 50 19.86 9.86 9.29
C THR A 50 20.00 9.64 10.79
N THR A 51 20.91 8.77 11.19
CA THR A 51 21.21 8.47 12.60
C THR A 51 22.17 9.48 13.23
N ALA A 52 22.01 10.77 12.92
CA ALA A 52 22.74 11.80 13.63
C ALA A 52 22.13 11.96 15.02
N PHE A 53 22.97 12.05 16.06
CA PHE A 53 22.62 12.13 17.49
C PHE A 53 21.65 13.28 17.85
N ASN A 54 21.30 14.15 16.89
CA ASN A 54 20.45 15.33 17.07
C ASN A 54 19.17 15.32 16.21
N ASP A 55 18.89 14.23 15.48
CA ASP A 55 17.70 14.15 14.63
C ASP A 55 16.71 13.10 15.15
N TYR A 56 15.93 13.51 16.15
CA TYR A 56 14.82 12.70 16.69
C TYR A 56 13.71 12.44 15.66
N ARG A 57 13.73 13.12 14.51
CA ARG A 57 12.71 13.03 13.45
C ARG A 57 13.14 12.16 12.27
N GLY A 58 14.26 11.45 12.38
CA GLY A 58 14.69 10.45 11.41
C GLY A 58 15.40 11.03 10.17
N GLY A 59 15.58 12.34 10.03
CA GLY A 59 16.28 12.92 8.89
C GLY A 59 15.44 13.23 7.66
N PRO A 60 15.97 14.05 6.73
CA PRO A 60 15.24 14.57 5.57
C PRO A 60 14.87 13.50 4.53
N LYS A 61 15.42 12.30 4.64
CA LYS A 61 15.12 11.14 3.79
C LYS A 61 14.35 10.05 4.52
N ALA A 62 13.91 10.28 5.76
CA ALA A 62 13.00 9.37 6.40
C ALA A 62 11.65 9.34 5.68
N SER A 63 11.10 8.14 5.52
CA SER A 63 9.79 7.91 4.92
C SER A 63 8.94 6.89 5.70
N THR A 64 9.02 6.90 7.04
CA THR A 64 8.02 6.19 7.86
C THR A 64 6.66 6.89 7.79
N HIS A 65 5.62 6.30 8.39
CA HIS A 65 4.23 6.75 8.28
C HIS A 65 4.03 8.26 8.46
N VAL A 66 4.68 8.88 9.45
CA VAL A 66 4.58 10.33 9.71
C VAL A 66 5.79 11.09 9.16
N GLU A 67 6.99 10.51 9.19
CA GLU A 67 8.22 11.19 8.75
C GLU A 67 8.22 11.48 7.25
N ILE A 68 7.46 10.72 6.45
CA ILE A 68 7.31 10.94 5.01
C ILE A 68 6.82 12.35 4.66
N LEU A 69 6.05 13.00 5.55
CA LEU A 69 5.56 14.36 5.36
C LEU A 69 6.70 15.40 5.38
N SER A 70 7.82 15.07 6.02
CA SER A 70 9.03 15.91 6.10
C SER A 70 10.12 15.46 5.12
N ASN A 71 9.82 14.51 4.24
CA ASN A 71 10.78 14.00 3.27
C ASN A 71 11.05 15.05 2.18
N ALA A 72 12.31 15.43 2.01
CA ALA A 72 12.71 16.49 1.08
C ALA A 72 12.37 16.15 -0.39
N LEU A 73 12.46 14.86 -0.77
CA LEU A 73 12.11 14.41 -2.12
C LEU A 73 10.61 14.48 -2.37
N LEU A 74 9.81 14.07 -1.37
CA LEU A 74 8.35 14.17 -1.46
C LEU A 74 7.91 15.63 -1.57
N ILE A 75 8.44 16.50 -0.71
CA ILE A 75 8.10 17.93 -0.71
C ILE A 75 8.49 18.55 -2.06
N ALA A 76 9.66 18.21 -2.61
CA ALA A 76 10.07 18.68 -3.93
C ALA A 76 9.09 18.25 -5.03
N ASP A 77 8.63 17.00 -5.00
CA ASP A 77 7.67 16.49 -5.99
C ASP A 77 6.27 17.12 -5.84
N VAL A 78 5.82 17.40 -4.60
CA VAL A 78 4.59 18.17 -4.37
C VAL A 78 4.70 19.59 -4.93
N LEU A 79 5.85 20.26 -4.73
CA LEU A 79 6.09 21.60 -5.27
C LEU A 79 6.11 21.60 -6.80
N LYS A 80 6.71 20.58 -7.44
CA LYS A 80 6.66 20.42 -8.90
C LYS A 80 5.22 20.25 -9.40
N ILE A 81 4.41 19.43 -8.72
CA ILE A 81 2.98 19.27 -9.06
C ILE A 81 2.24 20.60 -8.93
N ALA A 82 2.48 21.35 -7.85
CA ALA A 82 1.88 22.66 -7.63
C ALA A 82 2.32 23.70 -8.69
N ALA A 83 3.54 23.57 -9.21
CA ALA A 83 4.06 24.37 -10.33
C ALA A 83 3.50 23.94 -11.70
N GLY A 84 2.67 22.90 -11.76
CA GLY A 84 2.05 22.41 -12.99
C GLY A 84 2.84 21.32 -13.73
N GLU A 85 3.90 20.78 -13.12
CA GLU A 85 4.67 19.69 -13.72
C GLU A 85 3.92 18.36 -13.62
N VAL A 86 3.98 17.58 -14.71
CA VAL A 86 3.37 16.25 -14.80
C VAL A 86 4.40 15.21 -14.41
N LEU A 87 4.35 14.73 -13.17
CA LEU A 87 5.26 13.68 -12.70
C LEU A 87 4.78 12.29 -13.17
N GLY A 88 5.74 11.43 -13.52
CA GLY A 88 5.53 10.02 -13.84
C GLY A 88 5.75 9.08 -12.65
N ASP A 89 5.67 7.78 -12.93
CA ASP A 89 5.95 6.73 -11.94
C ASP A 89 7.43 6.71 -11.53
N SER A 90 7.66 6.48 -10.25
CA SER A 90 8.99 6.26 -9.67
C SER A 90 8.87 5.08 -8.71
N ILE A 91 9.10 3.88 -9.22
CA ILE A 91 8.96 2.63 -8.47
C ILE A 91 10.35 1.99 -8.38
N THR A 92 10.82 1.78 -7.14
CA THR A 92 12.12 1.19 -6.83
C THR A 92 11.97 -0.24 -6.30
N SER A 93 10.81 -0.57 -5.74
CA SER A 93 10.51 -1.87 -5.14
C SER A 93 10.08 -2.92 -6.18
N ASN A 94 10.11 -4.19 -5.77
CA ASN A 94 9.62 -5.33 -6.56
C ASN A 94 8.08 -5.39 -6.64
N ILE A 95 7.36 -4.31 -6.34
CA ILE A 95 5.89 -4.28 -6.32
C ILE A 95 5.28 -4.74 -7.65
N ASN A 96 5.91 -4.42 -8.78
CA ASN A 96 5.41 -4.81 -10.10
C ASN A 96 5.50 -6.32 -10.36
N GLU A 97 6.51 -6.98 -9.80
CA GLU A 97 6.69 -8.43 -9.85
C GLU A 97 5.67 -9.13 -8.96
N ILE A 98 5.48 -8.63 -7.74
CA ILE A 98 4.48 -9.15 -6.82
C ILE A 98 3.08 -8.96 -7.41
N ALA A 99 2.81 -7.81 -8.00
CA ALA A 99 1.57 -7.50 -8.67
C ALA A 99 1.30 -8.40 -9.88
N ALA A 100 2.33 -8.94 -10.54
CA ALA A 100 2.16 -9.90 -11.63
C ALA A 100 1.62 -11.26 -11.16
N LYS A 101 1.84 -11.60 -9.89
CA LYS A 101 1.45 -12.91 -9.33
C LYS A 101 0.02 -12.92 -8.77
N ILE A 102 -0.66 -11.79 -8.75
CA ILE A 102 -1.98 -11.64 -8.14
C ILE A 102 -3.06 -11.66 -9.22
N ASP A 103 -4.06 -12.50 -9.03
CA ASP A 103 -5.26 -12.53 -9.87
C ASP A 103 -6.33 -11.57 -9.31
N LEU A 104 -6.39 -10.37 -9.90
CA LEU A 104 -7.33 -9.32 -9.48
C LEU A 104 -8.80 -9.73 -9.63
N GLN A 105 -9.14 -10.59 -10.59
CA GLN A 105 -10.54 -11.00 -10.77
C GLN A 105 -10.99 -11.96 -9.68
N ALA A 106 -10.10 -12.83 -9.21
CA ALA A 106 -10.39 -13.74 -8.11
C ALA A 106 -10.63 -12.99 -6.78
N ASP A 107 -9.86 -11.92 -6.55
CA ASP A 107 -9.86 -11.10 -5.32
C ASP A 107 -11.01 -10.08 -5.25
N LEU A 108 -11.49 -9.59 -6.40
CA LEU A 108 -12.60 -8.65 -6.48
C LEU A 108 -13.98 -9.32 -6.51
N ARG A 109 -14.03 -10.66 -6.44
CA ARG A 109 -15.30 -11.36 -6.28
C ARG A 109 -15.92 -10.92 -4.95
N PRO A 110 -17.20 -10.51 -4.93
CA PRO A 110 -17.91 -10.41 -3.66
C PRO A 110 -17.85 -11.80 -3.02
N GLU A 111 -17.38 -11.87 -1.77
CA GLU A 111 -17.49 -13.06 -0.94
C GLU A 111 -18.97 -13.47 -0.93
N ASP A 112 -19.33 -14.48 -1.73
CA ASP A 112 -20.67 -15.04 -1.78
C ASP A 112 -20.93 -15.73 -0.44
N LYS A 113 -21.82 -15.13 0.35
CA LYS A 113 -22.49 -15.69 1.54
C LYS A 113 -21.53 -16.22 2.61
N THR A 114 -21.29 -15.40 3.65
CA THR A 114 -21.57 -15.98 4.97
C THR A 114 -22.98 -16.55 4.90
N PRO A 115 -23.22 -17.86 5.10
CA PRO A 115 -24.60 -18.29 5.30
C PRO A 115 -25.15 -17.38 6.39
N ALA A 116 -26.34 -16.81 6.13
CA ALA A 116 -27.13 -16.23 7.19
C ALA A 116 -27.10 -17.20 8.37
N CYS A 117 -27.11 -16.67 9.59
CA CYS A 117 -27.20 -17.46 10.79
C CYS A 117 -28.55 -18.21 10.78
N ASP A 118 -28.59 -19.31 10.03
CA ASP A 118 -29.70 -20.22 9.90
C ASP A 118 -29.47 -21.23 11.02
N THR A 119 -30.28 -21.05 12.05
CA THR A 119 -30.36 -21.93 13.20
C THR A 119 -30.48 -23.39 12.74
N GLY A 120 -29.45 -24.18 13.03
CA GLY A 120 -29.52 -25.64 13.08
C GLY A 120 -29.04 -26.37 11.82
N SER A 121 -27.73 -26.55 11.68
CA SER A 121 -27.15 -27.70 10.97
C SER A 121 -25.65 -27.77 11.26
N THR A 122 -25.17 -28.94 11.67
CA THR A 122 -23.78 -29.22 12.02
C THR A 122 -22.87 -29.13 10.79
N ALA A 123 -22.20 -28.00 10.62
CA ALA A 123 -21.07 -27.86 9.70
C ALA A 123 -19.89 -27.22 10.44
N GLU A 124 -18.77 -27.94 10.39
CA GLU A 124 -17.55 -27.69 11.13
C GLU A 124 -16.99 -26.28 10.85
N ALA A 125 -16.79 -25.50 11.91
CA ALA A 125 -16.28 -24.15 11.81
C ALA A 125 -14.88 -24.13 11.16
N PRO A 126 -14.55 -23.15 10.30
CA PRO A 126 -13.19 -23.01 9.79
C PRO A 126 -12.21 -22.89 10.97
N PRO A 127 -11.01 -23.48 10.89
CA PRO A 127 -10.09 -23.52 12.01
C PRO A 127 -9.80 -22.10 12.49
N ARG A 128 -10.19 -21.81 13.74
CA ARG A 128 -9.84 -20.55 14.40
C ARG A 128 -8.31 -20.49 14.45
N TYR A 129 -7.73 -19.50 13.77
CA TYR A 129 -6.31 -19.23 13.87
C TYR A 129 -5.94 -19.08 15.35
N PRO A 130 -4.83 -19.68 15.80
CA PRO A 130 -4.40 -19.55 17.19
C PRO A 130 -4.11 -18.06 17.43
N GLN A 131 -4.96 -17.42 18.23
CA GLN A 131 -4.64 -16.11 18.76
C GLN A 131 -3.43 -16.31 19.67
N HIS A 132 -2.26 -15.88 19.20
CA HIS A 132 -1.07 -15.81 20.04
C HIS A 132 -1.38 -14.88 21.21
N ARG A 133 -1.71 -15.49 22.35
CA ARG A 133 -1.89 -14.83 23.64
C ARG A 133 -0.51 -14.33 24.06
N MET A 134 -0.27 -13.03 23.91
CA MET A 134 0.89 -12.40 24.55
C MET A 134 0.72 -12.58 26.07
N ARG A 135 1.73 -13.17 26.70
CA ARG A 135 1.87 -13.21 28.16
C ARG A 135 2.35 -11.87 28.66
#